data_AF-A0A933FVM7-F1
#
_entry.id   AF-A0A933FVM7-F1
#
_cell.length_a   1.000
_cell.length_b   1.000
_cell.length_c   1.000
_cell.angle_alpha   90.00
_cell.angle_beta   90.00
_cell.angle_gamma   90.00
#
_symmetry.space_group_name_H-M   'P 1'
#
loop_
_entity.id
_entity.type
_entity.pdbx_description
1 polymer ?
#
loop_
_entity_poly.entity_id
_entity_poly.type
_entity_poly.pdbx_seq_one_letter_code
_entity_poly.pdbx_strand_id
1 'polypeptide(L)'
;VDEQEVIEPGDVIISNDPDSQGQHLNNVVVMTPIYFEHKLIAFSCVRAHWQDIGGATVGSTGTRTTDIFQEGLQLRAIKVYQKGAPNKEVLKIIRSNSRFPEITLGDFNSQMAACKLGERRLSALLTKYGLENVTAAIHEGWDMSEKAARAALREIPRGEYGAESFLDNDGVELEKTVEIKVRIKVESERMIIDFSEIADQVKGPINSGYYGGALNVARIAFKCLTTPHHPSDEGCFRPLEVICPKGKMLNARPPAALAHWSVPFPTILDTIFKALSEAIPRRIPAATRGDARGVGVTGYNEAQRKFFHLSPMHMGGHGARPGFDGPAPKCAIQQGDEHAVPIEVSEIKSPVIFDSVRLRQDSGGAGKFRGGLGIDVVFSLEIDGKLRNMMIRSRCLPWGVYGGKNGAANEAYRTNPDGTEERLPRATDLPLPAGQKVLLRTGGGGGFGDPLEREEEKVLDDVLNGYVSLRAAEEDYGVVIDSKNFCVDKEATEARRKAMRGVARA
;
A
#
# COMPACT_ATOMS: atom_id res chain seq x y z
N VAL A 1 24.19 26.86 9.59
CA VAL A 1 24.72 26.01 10.70
C VAL A 1 24.84 24.62 10.12
N ASP A 2 25.88 24.40 9.32
CA ASP A 2 26.25 23.09 8.75
C ASP A 2 27.70 22.87 9.19
N GLU A 3 27.89 22.68 10.49
CA GLU A 3 29.09 22.02 10.97
C GLU A 3 28.88 20.53 10.73
N GLN A 4 29.84 19.86 10.09
CA GLN A 4 29.81 18.40 9.95
C GLN A 4 29.76 17.79 11.36
N GLU A 5 28.57 17.37 11.80
CA GLU A 5 28.44 16.69 13.08
C GLU A 5 29.25 15.39 13.04
N VAL A 6 30.25 15.29 13.91
CA VAL A 6 31.05 14.07 14.07
C VAL A 6 30.15 12.98 14.64
N ILE A 7 29.92 11.91 13.89
CA ILE A 7 29.21 10.70 14.34
C ILE A 7 30.17 9.89 15.20
N GLU A 8 29.67 9.37 16.32
CA GLU A 8 30.48 8.69 17.34
C GLU A 8 29.83 7.38 17.82
N PRO A 9 30.60 6.41 18.34
CA PRO A 9 30.05 5.22 18.96
C PRO A 9 29.04 5.56 20.07
N GLY A 10 27.91 4.87 20.08
CA GLY A 10 26.81 5.10 21.03
C GLY A 10 25.87 6.25 20.68
N ASP A 11 26.09 6.95 19.56
CA ASP A 11 25.10 7.87 19.02
C ASP A 11 23.85 7.11 18.53
N VAL A 12 22.68 7.72 18.69
CA VAL A 12 21.42 7.26 18.09
C VAL A 12 20.83 8.44 17.35
N ILE A 13 20.63 8.26 16.04
CA ILE A 13 20.18 9.31 15.13
C ILE A 13 18.75 8.97 14.70
N ILE A 14 17.86 9.98 14.66
CA ILE A 14 16.52 9.82 14.10
C ILE A 14 16.29 10.74 12.92
N SER A 15 15.51 10.26 11.94
CA SER A 15 15.04 11.11 10.86
C SER A 15 13.69 10.68 10.28
N ASN A 16 12.89 11.66 9.90
CA ASN A 16 11.72 11.51 9.03
C ASN A 16 11.72 12.61 7.95
N ASP A 17 12.91 13.08 7.59
CA ASP A 17 13.11 14.23 6.71
C ASP A 17 12.48 13.98 5.33
N PRO A 18 11.56 14.85 4.89
CA PRO A 18 10.80 14.63 3.66
C PRO A 18 11.68 14.66 2.41
N ASP A 19 12.80 15.40 2.43
CA ASP A 19 13.70 15.51 1.28
C ASP A 19 14.52 14.23 1.06
N SER A 20 15.11 13.69 2.13
CA SER A 20 15.93 12.47 2.05
C SER A 20 15.10 11.18 2.04
N GLN A 21 13.99 11.12 2.78
CA GLN A 21 13.15 9.92 2.86
C GLN A 21 12.08 9.90 1.77
N GLY A 22 11.52 11.05 1.39
CA GLY A 22 10.48 11.15 0.36
C GLY A 22 9.14 10.51 0.74
N GLN A 23 8.86 10.35 2.04
CA GLN A 23 7.67 9.71 2.60
C GLN A 23 7.01 10.63 3.65
N HIS A 24 5.82 10.27 4.12
CA HIS A 24 5.17 11.01 5.22
C HIS A 24 6.02 11.02 6.50
N LEU A 25 5.80 12.04 7.32
CA LEU A 25 6.57 12.29 8.54
C LEU A 25 6.40 11.20 9.62
N ASN A 26 5.34 10.40 9.54
CA ASN A 26 5.12 9.30 10.45
C ASN A 26 6.14 8.16 10.27
N ASN A 27 6.79 8.06 9.11
CA ASN A 27 7.83 7.06 8.91
C ASN A 27 9.16 7.57 9.48
N VAL A 28 9.41 7.26 10.75
CA VAL A 28 10.63 7.66 11.45
C VAL A 28 11.66 6.54 11.36
N VAL A 29 12.86 6.89 10.90
CA VAL A 29 14.03 6.03 10.84
C VAL A 29 14.90 6.28 12.06
N VAL A 30 15.25 5.22 12.80
CA VAL A 30 16.26 5.24 13.85
C VAL A 30 17.52 4.56 13.32
N MET A 31 18.68 5.16 13.57
CA MET A 31 19.96 4.71 13.04
C MET A 31 21.00 4.68 14.16
N THR A 32 21.80 3.62 14.22
CA THR A 32 22.98 3.53 15.09
C THR A 32 24.22 3.24 14.25
N PRO A 33 25.33 3.95 14.47
CA PRO A 33 26.56 3.71 13.74
C PRO A 33 27.23 2.41 14.21
N ILE A 34 27.90 1.72 13.30
CA ILE A 34 28.65 0.50 13.57
C ILE A 34 30.13 0.76 13.26
N TYR A 35 30.95 0.67 14.29
CA TYR A 35 32.39 0.89 14.20
C TYR A 35 33.18 -0.42 14.25
N PHE A 36 34.29 -0.46 13.51
CA PHE A 36 35.31 -1.49 13.61
C PHE A 36 36.69 -0.84 13.51
N GLU A 37 37.59 -1.15 14.44
CA GLU A 37 38.95 -0.57 14.50
C GLU A 37 38.95 0.98 14.38
N HIS A 38 38.06 1.64 15.13
CA HIS A 38 37.87 3.10 15.17
C HIS A 38 37.38 3.74 13.85
N LYS A 39 36.95 2.94 12.87
CA LYS A 39 36.34 3.43 11.62
C LYS A 39 34.85 3.16 11.61
N LEU A 40 34.07 4.14 11.14
CA LEU A 40 32.65 3.97 10.85
C LEU A 40 32.51 3.12 9.58
N ILE A 41 31.90 1.95 9.69
CA ILE A 41 31.78 1.00 8.57
C ILE A 41 30.35 0.91 8.03
N ALA A 42 29.35 1.02 8.91
CA ALA A 42 27.95 0.84 8.52
C ALA A 42 27.01 1.55 9.51
N PHE A 43 25.72 1.54 9.17
CA PHE A 43 24.64 1.87 10.09
C PHE A 43 23.68 0.69 10.20
N SER A 44 23.16 0.46 11.41
CA SER A 44 21.92 -0.30 11.57
C SER A 44 20.75 0.67 11.54
N CYS A 45 19.79 0.45 10.64
CA CYS A 45 18.65 1.34 10.43
C CYS A 45 17.33 0.57 10.60
N VAL A 46 16.39 1.13 11.36
CA VAL A 46 15.03 0.60 11.48
C VAL A 46 14.04 1.72 11.26
N ARG A 47 13.15 1.54 10.29
CA ARG A 47 12.02 2.43 10.04
C ARG A 47 10.76 1.85 10.66
N ALA A 48 10.02 2.66 11.39
CA ALA A 48 8.70 2.32 11.89
C ALA A 48 7.72 3.45 11.56
N HIS A 49 6.44 3.09 11.44
CA HIS A 49 5.36 4.05 11.32
C HIS A 49 4.92 4.46 12.72
N TRP A 50 5.27 5.68 13.13
CA TRP A 50 4.78 6.25 14.38
C TRP A 50 3.33 6.69 14.18
N GLN A 51 2.45 6.24 15.05
CA GLN A 51 1.01 6.51 14.98
C GLN A 51 0.67 8.01 14.91
N ASP A 52 1.56 8.86 15.43
CA ASP A 52 1.35 10.28 15.63
C ASP A 52 2.67 11.03 15.62
N ILE A 53 2.69 12.15 14.90
CA ILE A 53 3.84 13.05 14.81
C ILE A 53 3.43 14.53 14.98
N GLY A 54 2.26 14.79 15.57
CA GLY A 54 1.81 16.16 15.87
C GLY A 54 1.21 16.95 14.71
N GLY A 55 0.85 16.29 13.61
CA GLY A 55 0.18 16.95 12.49
C GLY A 55 -1.24 17.46 12.81
N ALA A 56 -1.85 18.14 11.84
CA ALA A 56 -3.15 18.81 11.93
C ALA A 56 -4.35 17.91 12.27
N THR A 57 -4.16 16.59 12.34
CA THR A 57 -5.24 15.63 12.49
C THR A 57 -4.87 14.54 13.48
N VAL A 58 -5.86 13.96 14.19
CA VAL A 58 -5.58 12.91 15.17
C VAL A 58 -5.14 11.60 14.50
N GLY A 59 -4.14 10.92 15.04
CA GLY A 59 -3.38 9.85 14.43
C GLY A 59 -2.40 10.36 13.38
N SER A 60 -2.40 9.68 12.24
CA SER A 60 -1.38 9.82 11.22
C SER A 60 -1.73 10.86 10.13
N THR A 61 -2.48 10.47 9.09
CA THR A 61 -2.43 11.19 7.79
C THR A 61 -3.74 11.88 7.39
N GLY A 62 -3.71 13.21 7.17
CA GLY A 62 -4.82 14.04 6.65
C GLY A 62 -5.19 13.78 5.18
N THR A 63 -6.46 13.94 4.80
CA THR A 63 -6.89 13.90 3.38
C THR A 63 -6.74 15.23 2.65
N ARG A 64 -6.56 16.33 3.41
CA ARG A 64 -6.64 17.72 2.89
C ARG A 64 -5.40 18.56 3.19
N THR A 65 -4.30 17.94 3.61
CA THR A 65 -3.06 18.69 3.85
C THR A 65 -2.47 19.17 2.53
N THR A 66 -2.00 20.42 2.49
CA THR A 66 -1.47 21.06 1.28
C THR A 66 0.02 21.36 1.34
N ASP A 67 0.57 21.35 2.55
CA ASP A 67 1.99 21.52 2.80
C ASP A 67 2.45 20.61 3.94
N ILE A 68 3.74 20.28 3.94
CA ILE A 68 4.37 19.36 4.89
C ILE A 68 4.31 19.85 6.35
N PHE A 69 4.16 21.16 6.60
CA PHE A 69 4.13 21.71 7.96
C PHE A 69 2.81 21.41 8.67
N GLN A 70 1.74 21.14 7.91
CA GLN A 70 0.49 20.64 8.46
C GLN A 70 0.58 19.17 8.90
N GLU A 71 1.65 18.46 8.54
CA GLU A 71 1.76 17.01 8.73
C GLU A 71 2.53 16.62 10.00
N GLY A 72 3.19 17.58 10.65
CA GLY A 72 3.75 17.42 12.00
C GLY A 72 5.26 17.66 12.09
N LEU A 73 5.88 17.03 13.09
CA LEU A 73 7.27 17.23 13.48
C LEU A 73 8.22 16.70 12.41
N GLN A 74 9.13 17.55 11.96
CA GLN A 74 10.19 17.22 11.02
C GLN A 74 11.52 17.08 11.76
N LEU A 75 12.17 15.94 11.57
CA LEU A 75 13.37 15.49 12.25
C LEU A 75 14.43 15.19 11.19
N ARG A 76 15.37 16.11 11.03
CA ARG A 76 16.43 16.00 10.02
C ARG A 76 17.70 15.48 10.63
N ALA A 77 17.83 14.14 10.66
CA ALA A 77 19.01 13.41 11.13
C ALA A 77 19.57 13.92 12.48
N ILE A 78 18.71 14.10 13.47
CA ILE A 78 19.12 14.64 14.78
C ILE A 78 19.57 13.53 15.74
N LYS A 79 20.52 13.83 16.62
CA LYS A 79 20.96 12.91 17.67
C LYS A 79 20.03 12.94 18.87
N VAL A 80 19.40 11.80 19.15
CA VAL A 80 18.62 11.56 20.37
C VAL A 80 19.43 10.90 21.47
N TYR A 81 20.53 10.24 21.11
CA TYR A 81 21.60 9.88 22.04
C TYR A 81 22.92 10.37 21.48
N GLN A 82 23.77 10.89 22.35
CA GLN A 82 25.12 11.31 22.04
C GLN A 82 26.10 10.55 22.93
N LYS A 83 27.00 9.77 22.34
CA LYS A 83 27.99 8.93 23.06
C LYS A 83 27.35 8.09 24.17
N GLY A 84 26.17 7.52 23.90
CA GLY A 84 25.42 6.69 24.84
C GLY A 84 24.56 7.45 25.86
N ALA A 85 24.64 8.79 25.93
CA ALA A 85 23.81 9.60 26.82
C ALA A 85 22.57 10.14 26.09
N PRO A 86 21.35 10.05 26.67
CA PRO A 86 20.13 10.53 26.03
C PRO A 86 20.06 12.06 26.00
N ASN A 87 19.66 12.62 24.87
CA ASN A 87 19.28 14.02 24.74
C ASN A 87 17.84 14.21 25.26
N LYS A 88 17.73 14.56 26.55
CA LYS A 88 16.45 14.68 27.25
C LYS A 88 15.53 15.76 26.66
N GLU A 89 16.10 16.85 26.12
CA GLU A 89 15.30 17.93 25.55
C GLU A 89 14.65 17.50 24.24
N VAL A 90 15.38 16.81 23.36
CA VAL A 90 14.81 16.26 22.11
C VAL A 90 13.69 15.26 22.42
N LEU A 91 13.93 14.34 23.37
CA LEU A 91 12.91 13.37 23.78
C LEU A 91 11.67 14.05 24.37
N LYS A 92 11.85 15.15 25.12
CA LYS A 92 10.75 15.95 25.67
C LYS A 92 9.96 16.66 24.58
N ILE A 93 10.63 17.22 23.57
CA ILE A 93 9.98 17.83 22.39
C ILE A 93 9.14 16.79 21.66
N ILE A 94 9.69 15.61 21.36
CA ILE A 94 8.96 14.53 20.69
C ILE A 94 7.73 14.12 21.51
N ARG A 95 7.92 13.87 22.81
CA ARG A 95 6.85 13.46 23.73
C ARG A 95 5.73 14.50 23.81
N SER A 96 6.07 15.79 23.88
CA SER A 96 5.09 16.87 24.01
C SER A 96 4.32 17.16 22.73
N ASN A 97 4.83 16.75 21.56
CA ASN A 97 4.19 16.99 20.27
C ASN A 97 3.41 15.77 19.74
N SER A 98 3.27 14.70 20.52
CA SER A 98 2.46 13.53 20.16
C SER A 98 1.22 13.44 21.04
N ARG A 99 0.06 13.10 20.45
CA ARG A 99 -1.17 12.79 21.20
C ARG A 99 -1.13 11.37 21.76
N PHE A 100 -0.17 10.54 21.34
CA PHE A 100 0.11 9.19 21.84
C PHE A 100 1.57 9.04 22.31
N PRO A 101 1.99 9.80 23.34
CA PRO A 101 3.41 9.92 23.72
C PRO A 101 4.05 8.59 24.14
N GLU A 102 3.32 7.76 24.90
CA GLU A 102 3.87 6.49 25.38
C GLU A 102 4.04 5.45 24.25
N ILE A 103 3.11 5.44 23.28
CA ILE A 103 3.22 4.58 22.09
C ILE A 103 4.40 5.06 21.24
N THR A 104 4.48 6.38 21.00
CA THR A 104 5.55 6.99 20.20
C THR A 104 6.95 6.69 20.78
N LEU A 105 7.12 6.86 22.09
CA LEU A 105 8.39 6.52 22.75
C LEU A 105 8.61 5.01 22.84
N GLY A 106 7.54 4.20 22.91
CA GLY A 106 7.61 2.75 22.81
C GLY A 106 8.15 2.27 21.47
N ASP A 107 7.67 2.84 20.36
CA ASP A 107 8.16 2.58 19.01
C ASP A 107 9.64 2.97 18.89
N PHE A 108 10.00 4.18 19.34
CA PHE A 108 11.39 4.63 19.38
C PHE A 108 12.31 3.66 20.14
N ASN A 109 11.91 3.25 21.35
CA ASN A 109 12.69 2.32 22.16
C ASN A 109 12.85 0.96 21.49
N SER A 110 11.80 0.47 20.82
CA SER A 110 11.81 -0.79 20.08
C SER A 110 12.75 -0.72 18.87
N GLN A 111 12.71 0.38 18.11
CA GLN A 111 13.62 0.62 16.99
C GLN A 111 15.08 0.72 17.47
N MET A 112 15.34 1.47 18.54
CA MET A 112 16.69 1.57 19.12
C MET A 112 17.21 0.19 19.57
N ALA A 113 16.38 -0.62 20.23
CA ALA A 113 16.77 -1.97 20.66
C ALA A 113 17.12 -2.87 19.47
N ALA A 114 16.34 -2.80 18.38
CA ALA A 114 16.61 -3.52 17.14
C ALA A 114 17.91 -3.03 16.47
N CYS A 115 18.15 -1.72 16.39
CA CYS A 115 19.40 -1.19 15.82
C CYS A 115 20.63 -1.64 16.62
N LYS A 116 20.55 -1.60 17.96
CA LYS A 116 21.62 -2.10 18.83
C LYS A 116 21.87 -3.60 18.67
N LEU A 117 20.83 -4.38 18.37
CA LEU A 117 21.01 -5.80 18.03
C LEU A 117 21.76 -5.95 16.70
N GLY A 118 21.39 -5.17 15.67
CA GLY A 118 22.09 -5.13 14.38
C GLY A 118 23.57 -4.79 14.53
N GLU A 119 23.87 -3.74 15.30
CA GLU A 119 25.24 -3.34 15.68
C GLU A 119 26.00 -4.52 16.32
N ARG A 120 25.46 -5.13 17.37
CA ARG A 120 26.13 -6.27 18.04
C ARG A 120 26.39 -7.44 17.09
N ARG A 121 25.44 -7.76 16.21
CA ARG A 121 25.54 -8.91 15.29
C ARG A 121 26.57 -8.64 14.19
N LEU A 122 26.56 -7.47 13.59
CA LEU A 122 27.55 -7.12 12.56
C LEU A 122 28.95 -6.99 13.17
N SER A 123 29.09 -6.35 14.34
CA SER A 123 30.37 -6.27 15.04
C SER A 123 30.93 -7.66 15.38
N ALA A 124 30.10 -8.62 15.78
CA ALA A 124 30.53 -10.00 16.01
C ALA A 124 31.05 -10.68 14.73
N LEU A 125 30.44 -10.41 13.57
CA LEU A 125 30.93 -10.92 12.29
C LEU A 125 32.26 -10.26 11.90
N LEU A 126 32.38 -8.95 12.08
CA LEU A 126 33.60 -8.20 11.79
C LEU A 126 34.77 -8.65 12.68
N THR A 127 34.54 -8.87 13.98
CA THR A 127 35.57 -9.41 14.89
C THR A 127 36.01 -10.82 14.49
N LYS A 128 35.07 -11.66 14.03
CA LYS A 128 35.38 -13.06 13.71
C LYS A 128 36.09 -13.22 12.36
N TYR A 129 35.67 -12.45 11.35
CA TYR A 129 36.08 -12.66 9.96
C TYR A 129 36.92 -11.51 9.40
N GLY A 130 36.99 -10.37 10.07
CA GLY A 130 37.68 -9.17 9.58
C GLY A 130 36.82 -8.36 8.58
N LEU A 131 37.13 -7.07 8.46
CA LEU A 131 36.40 -6.14 7.60
C LEU A 131 36.42 -6.57 6.13
N GLU A 132 37.60 -6.93 5.61
CA GLU A 132 37.78 -7.29 4.20
C GLU A 132 36.88 -8.45 3.78
N ASN A 133 36.86 -9.54 4.57
CA ASN A 133 36.05 -10.72 4.25
C ASN A 133 34.55 -10.45 4.35
N VAL A 134 34.11 -9.67 5.35
CA VAL A 134 32.70 -9.32 5.52
C VAL A 134 32.24 -8.43 4.36
N THR A 135 33.02 -7.41 4.00
CA THR A 135 32.73 -6.54 2.87
C THR A 135 32.73 -7.31 1.55
N ALA A 136 33.69 -8.20 1.32
CA ALA A 136 33.73 -9.07 0.14
C ALA A 136 32.48 -9.97 0.06
N ALA A 137 32.05 -10.56 1.17
CA ALA A 137 30.84 -11.40 1.20
C ALA A 137 29.56 -10.60 0.88
N ILE A 138 29.47 -9.34 1.34
CA ILE A 138 28.36 -8.44 1.00
C ILE A 138 28.34 -8.15 -0.51
N HIS A 139 29.50 -7.80 -1.08
CA HIS A 139 29.62 -7.52 -2.50
C HIS A 139 29.33 -8.75 -3.37
N GLU A 140 29.81 -9.93 -2.99
CA GLU A 140 29.47 -11.19 -3.67
C GLU A 140 27.96 -11.44 -3.64
N GLY A 141 27.29 -11.20 -2.51
CA GLY A 141 25.84 -11.28 -2.41
C GLY A 141 25.14 -10.34 -3.39
N TRP A 142 25.61 -9.09 -3.50
CA TRP A 142 25.09 -8.13 -4.47
C TRP A 142 25.33 -8.57 -5.92
N ASP A 143 26.51 -9.09 -6.24
CA ASP A 143 26.86 -9.57 -7.58
C ASP A 143 26.01 -10.79 -7.98
N MET A 144 25.74 -11.70 -7.04
CA MET A 144 24.82 -12.83 -7.21
C MET A 144 23.39 -12.35 -7.50
N SER A 145 22.89 -11.40 -6.73
CA SER A 145 21.56 -10.82 -6.89
C SER A 145 21.42 -10.05 -8.21
N GLU A 146 22.45 -9.30 -8.61
CA GLU A 146 22.51 -8.63 -9.90
C GLU A 146 22.46 -9.62 -11.06
N LYS A 147 23.25 -10.69 -10.99
CA LYS A 147 23.27 -11.75 -12.01
C LYS A 147 21.89 -12.40 -12.17
N ALA A 148 21.20 -12.66 -11.07
CA ALA A 148 19.83 -13.20 -11.08
C ALA A 148 18.84 -12.21 -11.71
N ALA A 149 18.90 -10.93 -11.34
CA ALA A 149 18.05 -9.89 -11.92
C ALA A 149 18.27 -9.73 -13.43
N ARG A 150 19.52 -9.67 -13.89
CA ARG A 150 19.88 -9.60 -15.32
C ARG A 150 19.43 -10.85 -16.08
N ALA A 151 19.48 -12.03 -15.46
CA ALA A 151 18.97 -13.26 -16.07
C ALA A 151 17.46 -13.21 -16.30
N ALA A 152 16.69 -12.79 -15.30
CA ALA A 152 15.25 -12.64 -15.44
C ALA A 152 14.86 -11.55 -16.46
N LEU A 153 15.65 -10.48 -16.59
CA LEU A 153 15.43 -9.46 -17.62
C LEU A 153 15.55 -9.99 -19.05
N ARG A 154 16.44 -10.95 -19.30
CA ARG A 154 16.60 -11.56 -20.64
C ARG A 154 15.36 -12.34 -21.10
N GLU A 155 14.47 -12.70 -20.17
CA GLU A 155 13.20 -13.38 -20.48
C GLU A 155 12.08 -12.39 -20.85
N ILE A 156 12.29 -11.09 -20.63
CA ILE A 156 11.35 -10.05 -21.02
C ILE A 156 11.74 -9.56 -22.42
N PRO A 157 10.82 -9.57 -23.40
CA PRO A 157 11.14 -9.09 -24.75
C PRO A 157 11.65 -7.64 -24.73
N ARG A 158 12.69 -7.37 -25.51
CA ARG A 158 13.22 -6.01 -25.68
C ARG A 158 12.21 -5.13 -26.38
N GLY A 159 12.08 -3.89 -25.94
CA GLY A 159 11.13 -2.95 -26.51
C GLY A 159 10.84 -1.78 -25.60
N GLU A 160 9.94 -0.93 -26.08
CA GLU A 160 9.36 0.17 -25.33
C GLU A 160 7.88 -0.10 -25.11
N TYR A 161 7.45 0.07 -23.88
CA TYR A 161 6.11 -0.26 -23.42
C TYR A 161 5.55 0.90 -22.63
N GLY A 162 4.24 1.10 -22.70
CA GLY A 162 3.58 2.19 -22.01
C GLY A 162 2.19 1.79 -21.53
N ALA A 163 1.79 2.38 -20.41
CA ALA A 163 0.41 2.28 -19.95
C ALA A 163 0.00 3.55 -19.21
N GLU A 164 -1.31 3.77 -19.21
CA GLU A 164 -1.96 4.84 -18.46
C GLU A 164 -3.11 4.31 -17.59
N SER A 165 -3.34 5.03 -16.50
CA SER A 165 -4.44 4.85 -15.55
C SER A 165 -4.72 6.15 -14.81
N PHE A 166 -5.72 6.15 -13.91
CA PHE A 166 -6.12 7.32 -13.14
C PHE A 166 -6.37 6.98 -11.67
N LEU A 167 -6.10 7.95 -10.81
CA LEU A 167 -6.63 8.04 -9.45
C LEU A 167 -7.82 9.00 -9.44
N ASP A 168 -8.72 8.81 -8.48
CA ASP A 168 -9.95 9.61 -8.38
C ASP A 168 -9.71 11.11 -8.19
N ASN A 169 -8.81 11.47 -7.26
CA ASN A 169 -8.40 12.84 -6.94
C ASN A 169 -7.21 12.85 -5.96
N ASP A 170 -6.71 14.06 -5.65
CA ASP A 170 -5.66 14.29 -4.67
C ASP A 170 -6.18 14.51 -3.23
N GLY A 171 -7.48 14.74 -3.04
CA GLY A 171 -8.13 15.02 -1.75
C GLY A 171 -8.41 16.49 -1.46
N VAL A 172 -7.92 17.37 -2.32
CA VAL A 172 -8.19 18.81 -2.28
C VAL A 172 -9.02 19.21 -3.51
N GLU A 173 -8.61 18.78 -4.70
CA GLU A 173 -9.33 18.96 -5.96
C GLU A 173 -10.21 17.73 -6.24
N LEU A 174 -11.31 17.56 -5.49
CA LEU A 174 -12.11 16.32 -5.46
C LEU A 174 -12.72 15.89 -6.81
N GLU A 175 -12.94 16.83 -7.71
CA GLU A 175 -13.54 16.58 -9.04
C GLU A 175 -12.52 16.21 -10.13
N LYS A 176 -11.22 16.37 -9.85
CA LYS A 176 -10.14 16.22 -10.83
C LYS A 176 -9.39 14.92 -10.60
N THR A 177 -9.41 14.04 -11.59
CA THR A 177 -8.61 12.81 -11.61
C THR A 177 -7.12 13.12 -11.72
N VAL A 178 -6.30 12.27 -11.12
CA VAL A 178 -4.83 12.37 -11.21
C VAL A 178 -4.32 11.29 -12.16
N GLU A 179 -3.66 11.72 -13.23
CA GLU A 179 -3.18 10.83 -14.30
C GLU A 179 -1.89 10.11 -13.91
N ILE A 180 -1.85 8.81 -14.20
CA ILE A 180 -0.68 7.97 -14.00
C ILE A 180 -0.25 7.43 -15.36
N LYS A 181 0.86 7.93 -15.87
CA LYS A 181 1.51 7.46 -17.11
C LYS A 181 2.90 6.92 -16.80
N VAL A 182 3.20 5.76 -17.36
CA VAL A 182 4.50 5.10 -17.21
C VAL A 182 4.98 4.62 -18.56
N ARG A 183 6.26 4.84 -18.85
CA ARG A 183 6.98 4.21 -19.95
C ARG A 183 8.05 3.28 -19.40
N ILE A 184 8.23 2.14 -20.05
CA ILE A 184 9.22 1.13 -19.68
C ILE A 184 10.03 0.78 -20.92
N LYS A 185 11.35 0.93 -20.82
CA LYS A 185 12.26 0.44 -21.85
C LYS A 185 13.00 -0.78 -21.33
N VAL A 186 12.88 -1.90 -22.05
CA VAL A 186 13.58 -3.14 -21.73
C VAL A 186 14.71 -3.34 -22.73
N GLU A 187 15.94 -3.35 -22.22
CA GLU A 187 17.15 -3.62 -22.97
C GLU A 187 17.72 -4.99 -22.58
N SER A 188 18.85 -5.38 -23.17
CA SER A 188 19.42 -6.72 -22.98
C SER A 188 19.67 -7.12 -21.52
N GLU A 189 20.11 -6.18 -20.70
CA GLU A 189 20.43 -6.41 -19.28
C GLU A 189 20.01 -5.23 -18.39
N ARG A 190 19.10 -4.38 -18.86
CA ARG A 190 18.72 -3.14 -18.18
C ARG A 190 17.24 -2.88 -18.39
N MET A 191 16.57 -2.38 -17.36
CA MET A 191 15.21 -1.86 -17.44
C MET A 191 15.21 -0.40 -17.02
N ILE A 192 14.55 0.43 -17.81
CA ILE A 192 14.35 1.85 -17.51
C ILE A 192 12.86 2.05 -17.25
N ILE A 193 12.51 2.53 -16.06
CA ILE A 193 11.14 2.93 -15.73
C ILE A 193 11.10 4.46 -15.70
N ASP A 194 10.37 5.03 -16.66
CA ASP A 194 10.27 6.47 -16.88
C ASP A 194 8.90 7.02 -16.45
N PHE A 195 8.94 7.88 -15.44
CA PHE A 195 7.81 8.62 -14.89
C PHE A 195 7.77 10.09 -15.35
N SER A 196 8.50 10.47 -16.41
CA SER A 196 8.53 11.86 -16.90
C SER A 196 7.16 12.39 -17.33
N GLU A 197 6.22 11.50 -17.67
CA GLU A 197 4.84 11.84 -18.04
C GLU A 197 3.81 11.60 -16.94
N ILE A 198 4.24 11.13 -15.75
CA ILE A 198 3.31 11.06 -14.62
C ILE A 198 2.82 12.47 -14.25
N ALA A 199 1.68 12.55 -13.57
CA ALA A 199 1.13 13.81 -13.12
C ALA A 199 2.19 14.68 -12.41
N ASP A 200 2.11 15.97 -12.68
CA ASP A 200 2.84 16.97 -11.92
C ASP A 200 2.46 16.89 -10.44
N GLN A 201 3.32 17.45 -9.58
CA GLN A 201 3.03 17.59 -8.16
C GLN A 201 1.63 18.16 -7.95
N VAL A 202 0.83 17.45 -7.16
CA VAL A 202 -0.57 17.83 -6.88
C VAL A 202 -0.68 18.63 -5.59
N LYS A 203 -1.84 19.26 -5.38
CA LYS A 203 -2.07 20.12 -4.22
C LYS A 203 -2.29 19.31 -2.94
N GLY A 204 -2.97 18.17 -3.05
CA GLY A 204 -3.24 17.27 -1.95
C GLY A 204 -2.06 16.38 -1.55
N PRO A 205 -2.21 15.55 -0.50
CA PRO A 205 -1.09 14.89 0.17
C PRO A 205 -0.60 13.60 -0.48
N ILE A 206 -0.95 13.32 -1.73
CA ILE A 206 -0.57 12.08 -2.42
C ILE A 206 0.79 12.17 -3.13
N ASN A 207 1.60 13.18 -2.80
CA ASN A 207 2.94 13.36 -3.35
C ASN A 207 3.98 12.52 -2.59
N SER A 208 5.16 12.33 -3.20
CA SER A 208 6.34 11.70 -2.60
C SER A 208 7.62 12.35 -3.14
N GLY A 209 8.73 12.22 -2.38
CA GLY A 209 10.06 12.57 -2.87
C GLY A 209 10.67 11.43 -3.70
N TYR A 210 11.75 11.69 -4.44
CA TYR A 210 12.33 10.70 -5.37
C TYR A 210 12.61 9.33 -4.75
N TYR A 211 13.27 9.30 -3.58
CA TYR A 211 13.69 8.05 -2.93
C TYR A 211 12.52 7.25 -2.37
N GLY A 212 11.59 7.92 -1.67
CA GLY A 212 10.40 7.30 -1.09
C GLY A 212 9.30 7.00 -2.11
N GLY A 213 9.30 7.75 -3.22
CA GLY A 213 8.37 7.77 -4.33
C GLY A 213 8.84 6.93 -5.52
N ALA A 214 9.33 7.62 -6.56
CA ALA A 214 9.70 7.05 -7.86
C ALA A 214 10.63 5.84 -7.77
N LEU A 215 11.74 5.97 -7.02
CA LEU A 215 12.71 4.88 -6.89
C LEU A 215 12.09 3.68 -6.16
N ASN A 216 11.35 3.92 -5.09
CA ASN A 216 10.75 2.86 -4.27
C ASN A 216 9.71 2.06 -5.06
N VAL A 217 8.75 2.72 -5.72
CA VAL A 217 7.70 2.02 -6.49
C VAL A 217 8.29 1.25 -7.68
N ALA A 218 9.30 1.81 -8.35
CA ALA A 218 10.01 1.13 -9.42
C ALA A 218 10.77 -0.10 -8.91
N ARG A 219 11.44 -0.01 -7.75
CA ARG A 219 12.13 -1.14 -7.12
C ARG A 219 11.16 -2.27 -6.75
N ILE A 220 9.98 -1.95 -6.21
CA ILE A 220 8.95 -2.96 -5.91
C ILE A 220 8.51 -3.67 -7.19
N ALA A 221 8.12 -2.93 -8.23
CA ALA A 221 7.71 -3.53 -9.50
C ALA A 221 8.81 -4.38 -10.14
N PHE A 222 10.04 -3.85 -10.17
CA PHE A 222 11.20 -4.53 -10.71
C PHE A 222 11.47 -5.85 -9.97
N LYS A 223 11.39 -5.86 -8.64
CA LYS A 223 11.56 -7.07 -7.83
C LYS A 223 10.49 -8.11 -8.17
N CYS A 224 9.22 -7.70 -8.27
CA CYS A 224 8.13 -8.58 -8.69
C CYS A 224 8.36 -9.19 -10.08
N LEU A 225 8.90 -8.41 -11.02
CA LEU A 225 9.13 -8.79 -12.41
C LEU A 225 10.42 -9.60 -12.62
N THR A 226 11.36 -9.60 -11.68
CA THR A 226 12.66 -10.25 -11.89
C THR A 226 12.97 -11.30 -10.85
N THR A 227 13.02 -10.93 -9.58
CA THR A 227 13.55 -11.79 -8.52
C THR A 227 12.63 -11.79 -7.28
N PRO A 228 11.33 -12.15 -7.43
CA PRO A 228 10.31 -11.99 -6.36
C PRO A 228 10.59 -12.82 -5.10
N HIS A 229 11.39 -13.87 -5.20
CA HIS A 229 11.73 -14.78 -4.09
C HIS A 229 13.16 -14.61 -3.56
N HIS A 230 14.00 -13.79 -4.22
CA HIS A 230 15.33 -13.50 -3.69
C HIS A 230 15.22 -12.46 -2.57
N PRO A 231 16.01 -12.58 -1.50
CA PRO A 231 16.19 -11.49 -0.54
C PRO A 231 16.51 -10.17 -1.26
N SER A 232 16.08 -9.05 -0.68
CA SER A 232 16.32 -7.73 -1.26
C SER A 232 17.66 -7.18 -0.79
N ASP A 233 18.50 -6.82 -1.75
CA ASP A 233 19.76 -6.11 -1.56
C ASP A 233 19.99 -5.12 -2.72
N GLU A 234 21.08 -4.33 -2.68
CA GLU A 234 21.33 -3.32 -3.73
C GLU A 234 21.65 -3.96 -5.09
N GLY A 235 22.24 -5.16 -5.10
CA GLY A 235 22.53 -5.92 -6.32
C GLY A 235 21.28 -6.18 -7.17
N CYS A 236 20.16 -6.48 -6.52
CA CYS A 236 18.86 -6.68 -7.16
C CYS A 236 18.44 -5.50 -8.06
N PHE A 237 18.89 -4.28 -7.77
CA PHE A 237 18.41 -3.06 -8.41
C PHE A 237 19.45 -2.37 -9.30
N ARG A 238 20.71 -2.83 -9.32
CA ARG A 238 21.75 -2.33 -10.24
C ARG A 238 21.33 -2.30 -11.74
N PRO A 239 20.54 -3.26 -12.27
CA PRO A 239 20.08 -3.18 -13.65
C PRO A 239 18.80 -2.34 -13.85
N LEU A 240 18.32 -1.64 -12.82
CA LEU A 240 17.15 -0.74 -12.90
C LEU A 240 17.62 0.72 -12.98
N GLU A 241 17.18 1.42 -14.01
CA GLU A 241 17.21 2.89 -14.06
C GLU A 241 15.79 3.43 -13.83
N VAL A 242 15.71 4.53 -13.06
CA VAL A 242 14.46 5.23 -12.79
C VAL A 242 14.60 6.68 -13.21
N ILE A 243 13.68 7.15 -14.04
CA ILE A 243 13.63 8.53 -14.50
C ILE A 243 12.38 9.18 -13.90
N CYS A 244 12.56 10.23 -13.10
CA CYS A 244 11.46 11.03 -12.58
C CYS A 244 11.94 12.46 -12.33
N PRO A 245 11.63 13.41 -13.23
CA PRO A 245 12.01 14.81 -13.09
C PRO A 245 11.47 15.44 -11.80
N LYS A 246 12.23 16.37 -11.21
CA LYS A 246 11.81 17.10 -10.01
C LYS A 246 10.59 17.98 -10.31
N GLY A 247 9.55 17.90 -9.48
CA GLY A 247 8.26 18.58 -9.67
C GLY A 247 7.13 17.64 -10.11
N LYS A 248 7.41 16.35 -10.30
CA LYS A 248 6.39 15.31 -10.48
C LYS A 248 5.84 14.84 -9.14
N MET A 249 4.65 14.22 -9.13
CA MET A 249 4.05 13.72 -7.90
C MET A 249 4.90 12.66 -7.18
N LEU A 250 5.79 11.96 -7.90
CA LEU A 250 6.73 10.98 -7.35
C LEU A 250 8.15 11.53 -7.07
N ASN A 251 8.37 12.82 -7.34
CA ASN A 251 9.61 13.54 -7.04
C ASN A 251 9.27 15.02 -6.78
N ALA A 252 8.43 15.25 -5.78
CA ALA A 252 7.87 16.54 -5.46
C ALA A 252 8.93 17.51 -4.91
N ARG A 253 8.63 18.80 -4.97
CA ARG A 253 9.44 19.89 -4.41
C ARG A 253 8.89 20.28 -3.04
N PRO A 254 9.75 20.71 -2.10
CA PRO A 254 9.27 21.43 -0.92
C PRO A 254 8.37 22.60 -1.33
N PRO A 255 7.29 22.90 -0.57
CA PRO A 255 6.88 22.26 0.69
C PRO A 255 5.73 21.24 0.52
N ALA A 256 5.70 20.44 -0.56
CA ALA A 256 4.57 19.55 -0.85
C ALA A 256 4.14 18.65 0.32
N ALA A 257 2.83 18.47 0.48
CA ALA A 257 2.23 17.52 1.41
C ALA A 257 2.45 16.06 0.98
N LEU A 258 2.85 15.19 1.91
CA LEU A 258 3.25 13.80 1.67
C LEU A 258 2.45 12.78 2.50
N ALA A 259 1.46 13.19 3.30
CA ALA A 259 0.78 12.31 4.27
C ALA A 259 0.21 11.04 3.60
N HIS A 260 -0.23 11.13 2.36
CA HIS A 260 -0.79 10.03 1.57
C HIS A 260 0.14 9.54 0.45
N TRP A 261 1.46 9.72 0.60
CA TRP A 261 2.47 9.32 -0.39
C TRP A 261 2.32 7.89 -0.93
N SER A 262 1.88 6.96 -0.08
CA SER A 262 1.73 5.54 -0.42
C SER A 262 0.38 5.19 -1.07
N VAL A 263 -0.59 6.10 -1.07
CA VAL A 263 -1.93 5.86 -1.62
C VAL A 263 -1.90 5.60 -3.13
N PRO A 264 -1.11 6.33 -3.95
CA PRO A 264 -0.98 6.06 -5.38
C PRO A 264 -0.31 4.72 -5.74
N PHE A 265 0.47 4.13 -4.84
CA PHE A 265 1.42 3.07 -5.16
C PHE A 265 0.78 1.80 -5.75
N PRO A 266 -0.30 1.24 -5.18
CA PRO A 266 -0.94 0.06 -5.77
C PRO A 266 -1.34 0.32 -7.23
N THR A 267 -1.92 1.48 -7.52
CA THR A 267 -2.34 1.85 -8.89
C THR A 267 -1.13 2.04 -9.82
N ILE A 268 -0.04 2.66 -9.34
CA ILE A 268 1.19 2.81 -10.14
C ILE A 268 1.82 1.45 -10.45
N LEU A 269 1.87 0.54 -9.47
CA LEU A 269 2.36 -0.83 -9.66
C LEU A 269 1.52 -1.59 -10.68
N ASP A 270 0.19 -1.53 -10.54
CA ASP A 270 -0.73 -2.14 -11.49
C ASP A 270 -0.51 -1.58 -12.91
N THR A 271 -0.24 -0.27 -13.05
CA THR A 271 0.04 0.38 -14.34
C THR A 271 1.39 -0.03 -14.92
N ILE A 272 2.44 -0.17 -14.10
CA ILE A 272 3.73 -0.73 -14.53
C ILE A 272 3.54 -2.16 -15.08
N PHE A 273 2.76 -2.99 -14.39
CA PHE A 273 2.47 -4.35 -14.85
C PHE A 273 1.63 -4.34 -16.13
N LYS A 274 0.62 -3.47 -16.22
CA LYS A 274 -0.21 -3.28 -17.42
C LYS A 274 0.64 -2.91 -18.64
N ALA A 275 1.65 -2.07 -18.50
CA ALA A 275 2.55 -1.71 -19.61
C ALA A 275 3.23 -2.94 -20.23
N LEU A 276 3.56 -3.96 -19.41
CA LEU A 276 4.22 -5.19 -19.87
C LEU A 276 3.23 -6.32 -20.24
N SER A 277 1.92 -6.07 -20.20
CA SER A 277 0.90 -7.11 -20.41
C SER A 277 1.01 -7.79 -21.77
N GLU A 278 1.24 -7.04 -22.84
CA GLU A 278 1.42 -7.63 -24.18
C GLU A 278 2.76 -8.37 -24.34
N ALA A 279 3.81 -7.91 -23.66
CA ALA A 279 5.16 -8.48 -23.78
C ALA A 279 5.31 -9.82 -23.02
N ILE A 280 4.70 -9.92 -21.84
CA ILE A 280 4.79 -11.11 -20.96
C ILE A 280 3.41 -11.51 -20.42
N PRO A 281 2.44 -11.85 -21.30
CA PRO A 281 1.02 -11.97 -20.93
C PRO A 281 0.72 -13.09 -19.92
N ARG A 282 1.59 -14.11 -19.87
CA ARG A 282 1.49 -15.23 -18.91
C ARG A 282 2.04 -14.92 -17.52
N ARG A 283 2.50 -13.69 -17.27
CA ARG A 283 3.10 -13.26 -15.99
C ARG A 283 2.36 -12.09 -15.34
N ILE A 284 1.61 -11.31 -16.12
CA ILE A 284 0.99 -10.08 -15.65
C ILE A 284 -0.41 -10.35 -15.07
N PRO A 285 -0.67 -9.97 -13.81
CA PRO A 285 -2.01 -10.04 -13.21
C PRO A 285 -2.92 -8.92 -13.73
N ALA A 286 -4.23 -9.08 -13.49
CA ALA A 286 -5.17 -7.97 -13.50
C ALA A 286 -4.85 -6.96 -12.37
N ALA A 287 -5.49 -5.78 -12.39
CA ALA A 287 -5.28 -4.79 -11.34
C ALA A 287 -5.76 -5.28 -9.97
N THR A 288 -5.04 -4.90 -8.92
CA THR A 288 -5.51 -5.02 -7.54
C THR A 288 -6.65 -4.03 -7.26
N ARG A 289 -7.26 -4.08 -6.07
CA ARG A 289 -8.22 -3.05 -5.62
C ARG A 289 -7.71 -1.61 -5.75
N GLY A 290 -6.40 -1.42 -5.93
CA GLY A 290 -5.80 -0.14 -6.29
C GLY A 290 -5.69 0.86 -5.13
N ASP A 291 -5.95 0.42 -3.90
CA ASP A 291 -5.99 1.25 -2.70
C ASP A 291 -5.18 0.60 -1.57
N ALA A 292 -4.49 1.45 -0.82
CA ALA A 292 -3.64 1.12 0.33
C ALA A 292 -4.32 1.39 1.67
N ARG A 293 -5.44 2.12 1.68
CA ARG A 293 -6.07 2.64 2.89
C ARG A 293 -7.50 2.13 3.03
N GLY A 294 -8.13 2.53 4.13
CA GLY A 294 -9.54 2.36 4.40
C GLY A 294 -10.10 3.60 5.08
N VAL A 295 -10.84 3.39 6.16
CA VAL A 295 -11.24 4.47 7.07
C VAL A 295 -10.37 4.45 8.32
N GLY A 296 -10.29 5.58 9.01
CA GLY A 296 -9.75 5.67 10.36
C GLY A 296 -10.77 6.32 11.28
N VAL A 297 -10.84 5.86 12.53
CA VAL A 297 -11.67 6.47 13.58
C VAL A 297 -10.78 7.05 14.67
N THR A 298 -11.17 8.20 15.17
CA THR A 298 -10.44 8.93 16.20
C THR A 298 -11.38 9.65 17.14
N GLY A 299 -10.91 9.96 18.33
CA GLY A 299 -11.64 10.79 19.27
C GLY A 299 -10.86 10.95 20.56
N TYR A 300 -11.52 11.55 21.55
CA TYR A 300 -10.98 11.72 22.89
C TYR A 300 -11.92 11.08 23.89
N ASN A 301 -11.40 10.13 24.65
CA ASN A 301 -12.13 9.51 25.74
C ASN A 301 -11.95 10.38 27.00
N GLU A 302 -13.00 11.12 27.36
CA GLU A 302 -13.00 12.01 28.53
C GLU A 302 -12.76 11.26 29.84
N ALA A 303 -13.36 10.07 30.01
CA ALA A 303 -13.23 9.26 31.23
C ALA A 303 -11.79 8.76 31.44
N GLN A 304 -11.11 8.39 30.35
CA GLN A 304 -9.72 7.93 30.39
C GLN A 304 -8.69 9.06 30.21
N ARG A 305 -9.17 10.26 29.84
CA ARG A 305 -8.36 11.44 29.50
C ARG A 305 -7.29 11.16 28.44
N LYS A 306 -7.68 10.44 27.38
CA LYS A 306 -6.76 9.98 26.32
C LYS A 306 -7.43 10.03 24.95
N PHE A 307 -6.61 10.30 23.93
CA PHE A 307 -7.03 10.08 22.55
C PHE A 307 -7.12 8.58 22.25
N PHE A 308 -8.01 8.22 21.33
CA PHE A 308 -7.98 6.94 20.65
C PHE A 308 -7.85 7.14 19.15
N HIS A 309 -7.21 6.18 18.49
CA HIS A 309 -7.12 6.10 17.05
C HIS A 309 -7.06 4.63 16.65
N LEU A 310 -7.88 4.27 15.67
CA LEU A 310 -7.94 2.93 15.11
C LEU A 310 -8.18 3.05 13.61
N SER A 311 -7.53 2.17 12.84
CA SER A 311 -7.91 1.93 11.45
C SER A 311 -8.62 0.58 11.37
N PRO A 312 -9.94 0.55 11.14
CA PRO A 312 -10.66 -0.69 10.87
C PRO A 312 -10.05 -1.47 9.71
N MET A 313 -10.32 -2.79 9.67
CA MET A 313 -9.81 -3.68 8.63
C MET A 313 -10.10 -3.14 7.22
N HIS A 314 -9.06 -3.06 6.38
CA HIS A 314 -9.14 -2.50 5.02
C HIS A 314 -8.51 -3.41 3.95
N MET A 315 -8.55 -4.73 4.18
CA MET A 315 -8.15 -5.71 3.17
C MET A 315 -9.13 -5.71 1.98
N GLY A 316 -8.70 -6.20 0.82
CA GLY A 316 -9.63 -6.42 -0.28
C GLY A 316 -9.04 -7.28 -1.39
N GLY A 317 -9.59 -7.13 -2.59
CA GLY A 317 -9.29 -8.03 -3.70
C GLY A 317 -7.99 -7.73 -4.42
N HIS A 318 -7.22 -8.76 -4.73
CA HIS A 318 -6.13 -8.67 -5.71
C HIS A 318 -6.59 -9.14 -7.09
N GLY A 319 -5.92 -8.68 -8.14
CA GLY A 319 -6.25 -9.06 -9.49
C GLY A 319 -6.07 -10.56 -9.76
N ALA A 320 -6.92 -11.10 -10.62
CA ALA A 320 -6.76 -12.45 -11.14
C ALA A 320 -5.42 -12.61 -11.89
N ARG A 321 -4.88 -13.82 -11.87
CA ARG A 321 -3.57 -14.16 -12.44
C ARG A 321 -3.71 -15.15 -13.58
N PRO A 322 -2.70 -15.24 -14.46
CA PRO A 322 -2.63 -16.31 -15.45
C PRO A 322 -2.78 -17.69 -14.77
N GLY A 323 -3.91 -18.36 -14.97
CA GLY A 323 -4.19 -19.68 -14.42
C GLY A 323 -4.89 -19.71 -13.05
N PHE A 324 -5.11 -18.57 -12.38
CA PHE A 324 -5.62 -18.55 -11.02
C PHE A 324 -6.51 -17.35 -10.72
N ASP A 325 -7.55 -17.57 -9.92
CA ASP A 325 -8.34 -16.49 -9.35
C ASP A 325 -7.46 -15.56 -8.47
N GLY A 326 -7.91 -14.32 -8.32
CA GLY A 326 -7.24 -13.31 -7.52
C GLY A 326 -7.36 -13.65 -6.03
N PRO A 327 -6.26 -13.56 -5.25
CA PRO A 327 -6.31 -13.84 -3.82
C PRO A 327 -7.13 -12.76 -3.10
N ALA A 328 -7.88 -13.19 -2.07
CA ALA A 328 -8.68 -12.30 -1.24
C ALA A 328 -9.02 -12.94 0.12
N PRO A 329 -9.30 -12.13 1.14
CA PRO A 329 -8.98 -10.70 1.21
C PRO A 329 -7.49 -10.53 1.55
N LYS A 330 -6.82 -9.55 0.95
CA LYS A 330 -5.38 -9.28 1.17
C LYS A 330 -5.11 -7.79 1.38
N CYS A 331 -4.04 -7.50 2.12
CA CYS A 331 -3.47 -6.15 2.21
C CYS A 331 -2.93 -5.70 0.85
N ALA A 332 -2.70 -4.40 0.69
CA ALA A 332 -2.24 -3.85 -0.58
C ALA A 332 -0.86 -4.39 -0.98
N ILE A 333 -0.60 -4.50 -2.28
CA ILE A 333 0.60 -5.16 -2.84
C ILE A 333 1.93 -4.59 -2.32
N GLN A 334 1.97 -3.31 -1.96
CA GLN A 334 3.16 -2.65 -1.39
C GLN A 334 3.31 -2.82 0.13
N GLN A 335 2.34 -3.44 0.81
CA GLN A 335 2.32 -3.68 2.26
C GLN A 335 2.40 -5.19 2.54
N GLY A 336 3.43 -5.82 1.95
CA GLY A 336 3.57 -7.27 1.75
C GLY A 336 2.95 -8.18 2.82
N ASP A 337 3.54 -8.22 4.01
CA ASP A 337 3.22 -9.12 5.11
C ASP A 337 2.39 -8.48 6.23
N GLU A 338 1.69 -7.38 5.93
CA GLU A 338 0.83 -6.72 6.91
C GLU A 338 -0.33 -7.65 7.31
N HIS A 339 -0.42 -7.93 8.61
CA HIS A 339 -1.49 -8.74 9.19
C HIS A 339 -2.64 -7.85 9.65
N ALA A 340 -3.87 -8.34 9.47
CA ALA A 340 -5.03 -7.69 10.04
C ALA A 340 -5.03 -7.84 11.58
N VAL A 341 -5.39 -6.77 12.28
CA VAL A 341 -5.53 -6.78 13.73
C VAL A 341 -6.78 -7.60 14.11
N PRO A 342 -6.70 -8.56 15.04
CA PRO A 342 -7.87 -9.30 15.50
C PRO A 342 -8.95 -8.35 16.06
N ILE A 343 -10.21 -8.62 15.74
CA ILE A 343 -11.36 -7.78 16.15
C ILE A 343 -11.37 -7.57 17.67
N GLU A 344 -11.22 -8.66 18.44
CA GLU A 344 -11.17 -8.60 19.91
C GLU A 344 -10.09 -7.65 20.44
N VAL A 345 -8.92 -7.61 19.79
CA VAL A 345 -7.84 -6.69 20.17
C VAL A 345 -8.21 -5.24 19.86
N SER A 346 -8.91 -5.00 18.75
CA SER A 346 -9.40 -3.67 18.39
C SER A 346 -10.45 -3.16 19.37
N GLU A 347 -11.44 -3.99 19.75
CA GLU A 347 -12.51 -3.64 20.69
C GLU A 347 -11.99 -3.45 22.12
N ILE A 348 -10.96 -4.21 22.53
CA ILE A 348 -10.31 -4.01 23.84
C ILE A 348 -9.54 -2.68 23.91
N LYS A 349 -8.90 -2.28 22.80
CA LYS A 349 -7.98 -1.14 22.77
C LYS A 349 -8.62 0.18 22.37
N SER A 350 -9.85 0.17 21.86
CA SER A 350 -10.54 1.34 21.34
C SER A 350 -12.05 1.17 21.48
N PRO A 351 -12.82 2.26 21.62
CA PRO A 351 -14.27 2.21 21.82
C PRO A 351 -15.00 1.94 20.49
N VAL A 352 -14.54 0.94 19.75
CA VAL A 352 -15.15 0.46 18.51
C VAL A 352 -15.87 -0.85 18.81
N ILE A 353 -16.99 -1.08 18.16
CA ILE A 353 -17.67 -2.37 18.17
C ILE A 353 -17.91 -2.80 16.73
N PHE A 354 -17.51 -4.02 16.40
CA PHE A 354 -17.71 -4.60 15.07
C PHE A 354 -18.95 -5.49 15.05
N ASP A 355 -19.92 -5.12 14.22
CA ASP A 355 -21.14 -5.91 14.03
C ASP A 355 -20.89 -7.09 13.10
N SER A 356 -20.07 -6.89 12.05
CA SER A 356 -19.72 -7.96 11.11
C SER A 356 -18.50 -7.63 10.25
N VAL A 357 -17.81 -8.69 9.83
CA VAL A 357 -16.81 -8.67 8.76
C VAL A 357 -17.14 -9.82 7.82
N ARG A 358 -17.33 -9.53 6.52
CA ARG A 358 -17.75 -10.51 5.52
C ARG A 358 -17.01 -10.28 4.21
N LEU A 359 -16.82 -11.35 3.43
CA LEU A 359 -16.46 -11.20 2.03
C LEU A 359 -17.58 -10.46 1.30
N ARG A 360 -17.22 -9.51 0.44
CA ARG A 360 -18.18 -8.75 -0.36
C ARG A 360 -18.50 -9.54 -1.62
N GLN A 361 -19.64 -10.23 -1.61
CA GLN A 361 -20.15 -10.96 -2.78
C GLN A 361 -20.18 -10.03 -4.02
N ASP A 362 -19.88 -10.59 -5.19
CA ASP A 362 -19.88 -9.91 -6.51
C ASP A 362 -18.86 -8.77 -6.66
N SER A 363 -17.94 -8.59 -5.70
CA SER A 363 -16.98 -7.49 -5.77
C SER A 363 -15.77 -7.75 -6.65
N GLY A 364 -15.42 -9.01 -6.88
CA GLY A 364 -14.30 -9.42 -7.73
C GLY A 364 -14.68 -9.32 -9.21
N GLY A 365 -13.80 -8.74 -10.02
CA GLY A 365 -14.04 -8.60 -11.46
C GLY A 365 -14.20 -9.97 -12.13
N ALA A 366 -15.28 -10.14 -12.89
CA ALA A 366 -15.55 -11.38 -13.59
C ALA A 366 -14.48 -11.65 -14.66
N GLY A 367 -14.12 -12.91 -14.83
CA GLY A 367 -13.20 -13.35 -15.87
C GLY A 367 -13.15 -14.87 -15.91
N LYS A 368 -12.45 -15.45 -16.89
CA LYS A 368 -12.09 -16.88 -16.85
C LYS A 368 -11.50 -17.25 -15.48
N PHE A 369 -10.65 -16.35 -14.98
CA PHE A 369 -10.26 -16.29 -13.58
C PHE A 369 -10.84 -15.02 -12.94
N ARG A 370 -11.53 -15.19 -11.82
CA ARG A 370 -12.22 -14.12 -11.09
C ARG A 370 -11.23 -13.31 -10.27
N GLY A 371 -11.38 -11.99 -10.24
CA GLY A 371 -10.63 -11.14 -9.33
C GLY A 371 -10.95 -11.44 -7.86
N GLY A 372 -10.00 -11.19 -6.96
CA GLY A 372 -10.22 -11.35 -5.52
C GLY A 372 -11.37 -10.46 -5.04
N LEU A 373 -12.10 -10.91 -4.03
CA LEU A 373 -13.19 -10.14 -3.42
C LEU A 373 -12.67 -9.07 -2.45
N GLY A 374 -13.42 -7.98 -2.35
CA GLY A 374 -13.36 -7.05 -1.22
C GLY A 374 -14.03 -7.63 0.03
N ILE A 375 -14.16 -6.78 1.05
CA ILE A 375 -14.86 -7.07 2.31
C ILE A 375 -15.87 -5.99 2.63
N ASP A 376 -16.96 -6.40 3.28
CA ASP A 376 -17.91 -5.51 3.95
C ASP A 376 -17.63 -5.58 5.46
N VAL A 377 -17.35 -4.42 6.07
CA VAL A 377 -17.09 -4.27 7.51
C VAL A 377 -18.10 -3.30 8.09
N VAL A 378 -18.89 -3.77 9.06
CA VAL A 378 -19.87 -2.94 9.77
C VAL A 378 -19.39 -2.72 11.19
N PHE A 379 -19.27 -1.46 11.60
CA PHE A 379 -18.84 -1.10 12.94
C PHE A 379 -19.53 0.17 13.44
N SER A 380 -19.46 0.42 14.74
CA SER A 380 -19.88 1.66 15.39
C SER A 380 -18.88 2.06 16.48
N LEU A 381 -19.05 3.24 17.07
CA LEU A 381 -18.28 3.67 18.24
C LEU A 381 -19.16 3.68 19.50
N GLU A 382 -18.59 3.35 20.66
CA GLU A 382 -19.30 3.44 21.95
C GLU A 382 -19.35 4.88 22.50
N ILE A 383 -18.47 5.74 22.01
CA ILE A 383 -18.40 7.16 22.35
C ILE A 383 -18.32 8.00 21.09
N ASP A 384 -18.66 9.29 21.20
CA ASP A 384 -18.54 10.22 20.09
C ASP A 384 -17.11 10.30 19.57
N GLY A 385 -16.98 10.30 18.24
CA GLY A 385 -15.70 10.38 17.58
C GLY A 385 -15.80 11.03 16.21
N LYS A 386 -14.76 10.81 15.43
CA LYS A 386 -14.59 11.31 14.08
C LYS A 386 -14.10 10.19 13.18
N LEU A 387 -14.70 10.12 12.00
CA LEU A 387 -14.29 9.24 10.91
C LEU A 387 -13.45 10.01 9.89
N ARG A 388 -12.43 9.35 9.39
CA ARG A 388 -11.60 9.77 8.27
C ARG A 388 -11.73 8.74 7.17
N ASN A 389 -12.36 9.11 6.06
CA ASN A 389 -12.43 8.26 4.88
C ASN A 389 -11.28 8.61 3.93
N MET A 390 -10.33 7.68 3.76
CA MET A 390 -9.13 7.89 2.94
C MET A 390 -9.17 7.12 1.62
N MET A 391 -10.20 6.29 1.42
CA MET A 391 -10.28 5.38 0.28
C MET A 391 -10.26 6.12 -1.05
N ILE A 392 -9.68 5.45 -2.03
CA ILE A 392 -9.66 5.83 -3.44
C ILE A 392 -10.25 4.68 -4.27
N ARG A 393 -10.36 4.82 -5.59
CA ARG A 393 -10.96 3.81 -6.49
C ARG A 393 -12.47 3.66 -6.25
N SER A 394 -13.10 4.77 -5.89
CA SER A 394 -14.55 4.96 -5.89
C SER A 394 -15.10 5.33 -7.26
N ARG A 395 -14.24 5.82 -8.18
CA ARG A 395 -14.59 6.17 -9.57
C ARG A 395 -13.71 5.43 -10.58
N CYS A 396 -12.40 5.45 -10.40
CA CYS A 396 -11.44 4.77 -11.26
C CYS A 396 -11.34 3.30 -10.81
N LEU A 397 -12.06 2.40 -11.46
CA LEU A 397 -12.18 1.01 -11.01
C LEU A 397 -10.93 0.16 -11.31
N PRO A 398 -10.59 -0.82 -10.46
CA PRO A 398 -9.64 -1.90 -10.75
C PRO A 398 -9.94 -2.57 -12.09
N TRP A 399 -9.02 -2.51 -13.05
CA TRP A 399 -9.27 -3.04 -14.39
C TRP A 399 -9.00 -4.54 -14.49
N GLY A 400 -9.83 -5.22 -15.27
CA GLY A 400 -9.52 -6.57 -15.76
C GLY A 400 -8.55 -6.56 -16.93
N VAL A 401 -8.05 -7.74 -17.30
CA VAL A 401 -7.12 -7.92 -18.43
C VAL A 401 -7.58 -9.08 -19.33
N TYR A 402 -7.23 -9.00 -20.62
CA TYR A 402 -7.54 -10.02 -21.63
C TYR A 402 -9.02 -10.40 -21.72
N GLY A 403 -9.92 -9.42 -21.59
CA GLY A 403 -11.38 -9.64 -21.61
C GLY A 403 -12.03 -9.78 -20.23
N GLY A 404 -11.24 -9.80 -19.15
CA GLY A 404 -11.77 -9.74 -17.79
C GLY A 404 -12.41 -8.39 -17.48
N LYS A 405 -13.45 -8.40 -16.64
CA LYS A 405 -14.18 -7.22 -16.17
C LYS A 405 -13.50 -6.56 -14.98
N ASN A 406 -13.90 -5.31 -14.71
CA ASN A 406 -13.40 -4.52 -13.60
C ASN A 406 -13.90 -5.05 -12.25
N GLY A 407 -13.09 -4.86 -11.20
CA GLY A 407 -13.53 -5.07 -9.82
C GLY A 407 -14.43 -3.93 -9.31
N ALA A 408 -15.17 -4.20 -8.24
CA ALA A 408 -16.06 -3.21 -7.62
C ALA A 408 -15.29 -2.05 -6.97
N ALA A 409 -15.97 -0.92 -6.81
CA ALA A 409 -15.45 0.29 -6.20
C ALA A 409 -15.22 0.17 -4.69
N ASN A 410 -14.32 0.97 -4.12
CA ASN A 410 -14.29 1.20 -2.67
C ASN A 410 -15.39 2.22 -2.28
N GLU A 411 -16.13 1.95 -1.22
CA GLU A 411 -17.27 2.76 -0.76
C GLU A 411 -17.37 2.76 0.78
N ALA A 412 -17.87 3.85 1.36
CA ALA A 412 -18.23 3.92 2.77
C ALA A 412 -19.63 4.54 2.91
N TYR A 413 -20.41 4.00 3.82
CA TYR A 413 -21.75 4.47 4.15
C TYR A 413 -21.90 4.63 5.65
N ARG A 414 -22.79 5.54 6.03
CA ARG A 414 -23.23 5.75 7.41
C ARG A 414 -24.72 5.57 7.49
N THR A 415 -25.20 4.84 8.49
CA THR A 415 -26.63 4.69 8.74
C THR A 415 -27.12 5.87 9.58
N ASN A 416 -28.11 6.62 9.10
CA ASN A 416 -28.74 7.71 9.81
C ASN A 416 -29.75 7.20 10.86
N PRO A 417 -30.17 8.03 11.83
CA PRO A 417 -31.14 7.63 12.85
C PRO A 417 -32.49 7.16 12.29
N ASP A 418 -32.88 7.62 11.11
CA ASP A 418 -34.10 7.20 10.40
C ASP A 418 -33.94 5.88 9.62
N GLY A 419 -32.77 5.26 9.68
CA GLY A 419 -32.43 4.02 8.98
C GLY A 419 -31.94 4.21 7.54
N THR A 420 -31.88 5.44 7.02
CA THR A 420 -31.35 5.71 5.68
C THR A 420 -29.82 5.57 5.64
N GLU A 421 -29.27 5.17 4.50
CA GLU A 421 -27.83 5.13 4.28
C GLU A 421 -27.34 6.36 3.54
N GLU A 422 -26.33 7.02 4.10
CA GLU A 422 -25.62 8.14 3.49
C GLU A 422 -24.24 7.69 3.04
N ARG A 423 -23.89 7.91 1.77
CA ARG A 423 -22.53 7.67 1.27
C ARG A 423 -21.57 8.71 1.85
N LEU A 424 -20.52 8.25 2.51
CA LEU A 424 -19.50 9.12 3.09
C LEU A 424 -18.46 9.53 2.03
N PRO A 425 -18.22 10.85 1.85
CA PRO A 425 -17.19 11.31 0.93
C PRO A 425 -15.79 11.00 1.48
N ARG A 426 -14.78 11.09 0.61
CA ARG A 426 -13.38 11.12 1.05
C ARG A 426 -13.12 12.43 1.79
N ALA A 427 -12.90 12.34 3.09
CA ALA A 427 -12.75 13.50 3.96
C ALA A 427 -12.08 13.12 5.29
N THR A 428 -11.61 14.14 6.01
CA THR A 428 -11.09 14.02 7.37
C THR A 428 -12.07 14.68 8.34
N ASP A 429 -12.12 14.16 9.57
CA ASP A 429 -12.91 14.71 10.68
C ASP A 429 -14.44 14.72 10.47
N LEU A 430 -14.97 13.74 9.74
CA LEU A 430 -16.42 13.52 9.63
C LEU A 430 -16.98 13.14 11.01
N PRO A 431 -17.98 13.86 11.56
CA PRO A 431 -18.56 13.50 12.86
C PRO A 431 -19.13 12.07 12.85
N LEU A 432 -18.81 11.29 13.88
CA LEU A 432 -19.37 9.97 14.10
C LEU A 432 -19.86 9.84 15.55
N PRO A 433 -21.14 10.20 15.80
CA PRO A 433 -21.82 9.97 17.08
C PRO A 433 -21.76 8.51 17.54
N ALA A 434 -21.79 8.32 18.86
CA ALA A 434 -21.87 7.01 19.48
C ALA A 434 -23.07 6.20 18.95
N GLY A 435 -22.86 4.90 18.74
CA GLY A 435 -23.86 3.95 18.25
C GLY A 435 -24.20 4.07 16.76
N GLN A 436 -23.73 5.11 16.06
CA GLN A 436 -24.00 5.27 14.64
C GLN A 436 -23.18 4.26 13.82
N LYS A 437 -23.85 3.49 12.97
CA LYS A 437 -23.21 2.43 12.17
C LYS A 437 -22.54 2.98 10.93
N VAL A 438 -21.37 2.42 10.62
CA VAL A 438 -20.61 2.64 9.40
C VAL A 438 -20.44 1.32 8.68
N LEU A 439 -20.78 1.30 7.39
CA LEU A 439 -20.47 0.20 6.47
C LEU A 439 -19.29 0.63 5.60
N LEU A 440 -18.17 -0.06 5.76
CA LEU A 440 -17.01 0.02 4.88
C LEU A 440 -17.09 -1.11 3.85
N ARG A 441 -17.07 -0.77 2.56
CA ARG A 441 -17.04 -1.74 1.45
C ARG A 441 -15.74 -1.58 0.68
N THR A 442 -14.83 -2.53 0.79
CA THR A 442 -13.62 -2.51 -0.03
C THR A 442 -13.89 -3.09 -1.42
N GLY A 443 -13.10 -2.65 -2.39
CA GLY A 443 -13.17 -3.08 -3.78
C GLY A 443 -12.53 -4.45 -4.00
N GLY A 444 -12.93 -5.10 -5.09
CA GLY A 444 -12.30 -6.32 -5.58
C GLY A 444 -11.16 -6.04 -6.56
N GLY A 445 -10.42 -7.08 -6.93
CA GLY A 445 -9.45 -7.02 -8.03
C GLY A 445 -10.13 -7.20 -9.39
N GLY A 446 -9.43 -6.86 -10.47
CA GLY A 446 -9.90 -7.13 -11.83
C GLY A 446 -9.89 -8.63 -12.19
N GLY A 447 -10.74 -9.02 -13.14
CA GLY A 447 -10.77 -10.36 -13.70
C GLY A 447 -9.73 -10.59 -14.80
N PHE A 448 -9.48 -11.85 -15.13
CA PHE A 448 -8.54 -12.25 -16.18
C PHE A 448 -9.23 -13.18 -17.18
N GLY A 449 -9.15 -12.85 -18.48
CA GLY A 449 -9.76 -13.64 -19.54
C GLY A 449 -11.28 -13.42 -19.68
N ASP A 450 -11.86 -13.85 -20.79
CA ASP A 450 -13.31 -13.79 -21.02
C ASP A 450 -14.08 -14.57 -19.92
N PRO A 451 -15.00 -13.94 -19.17
CA PRO A 451 -15.87 -14.61 -18.19
C PRO A 451 -16.62 -15.82 -18.76
N LEU A 452 -16.99 -15.81 -20.05
CA LEU A 452 -17.72 -16.90 -20.68
C LEU A 452 -16.86 -18.15 -20.91
N GLU A 453 -15.54 -18.08 -20.67
CA GLU A 453 -14.63 -19.23 -20.66
C GLU A 453 -14.42 -19.84 -19.28
N ARG A 454 -15.00 -19.27 -18.20
CA ARG A 454 -14.88 -19.85 -16.86
C ARG A 454 -15.61 -21.20 -16.83
N GLU A 455 -14.99 -22.20 -16.19
CA GLU A 455 -15.62 -23.51 -15.97
C GLU A 455 -16.91 -23.36 -15.17
N GLU A 456 -17.98 -24.03 -15.60
CA GLU A 456 -19.32 -23.89 -15.02
C GLU A 456 -19.36 -24.35 -13.57
N GLU A 457 -18.63 -25.43 -13.27
CA GLU A 457 -18.45 -25.97 -11.94
C GLU A 457 -17.75 -25.00 -11.00
N LYS A 458 -16.80 -24.18 -11.50
CA LYS A 458 -16.16 -23.13 -10.71
C LYS A 458 -17.11 -21.97 -10.41
N VAL A 459 -18.00 -21.63 -11.33
CA VAL A 459 -19.04 -20.62 -11.08
C VAL A 459 -20.02 -21.14 -10.03
N LEU A 460 -20.41 -22.42 -10.10
CA LEU A 460 -21.24 -23.03 -9.07
C LEU A 460 -20.55 -23.02 -7.70
N ASP A 461 -19.26 -23.37 -7.63
CA ASP A 461 -18.48 -23.32 -6.39
C ASP A 461 -18.40 -21.89 -5.84
N ASP A 462 -18.16 -20.88 -6.69
CA ASP A 462 -18.20 -19.47 -6.29
C ASP A 462 -19.58 -19.09 -5.70
N VAL A 463 -20.68 -19.60 -6.27
CA VAL A 463 -22.03 -19.33 -5.76
C VAL A 463 -22.29 -20.01 -4.42
N LEU A 464 -21.88 -21.27 -4.28
CA LEU A 464 -22.01 -22.02 -3.03
C LEU A 464 -21.21 -21.38 -1.88
N ASN A 465 -20.05 -20.81 -2.19
CA ASN A 465 -19.21 -20.10 -1.22
C ASN A 465 -19.62 -18.62 -1.00
N GLY A 466 -20.65 -18.13 -1.70
CA GLY A 466 -21.13 -16.75 -1.57
C GLY A 466 -20.18 -15.71 -2.18
N TYR A 467 -19.30 -16.12 -3.09
CA TYR A 467 -18.36 -15.22 -3.78
C TYR A 467 -19.04 -14.52 -4.95
N VAL A 468 -19.87 -15.27 -5.66
CA VAL A 468 -20.69 -14.82 -6.79
C VAL A 468 -22.16 -15.06 -6.40
N SER A 469 -23.07 -14.16 -6.76
CA SER A 469 -24.51 -14.36 -6.58
C SER A 469 -25.09 -15.16 -7.74
N LEU A 470 -26.27 -15.76 -7.55
CA LEU A 470 -27.00 -16.42 -8.65
C LEU A 470 -27.22 -15.48 -9.84
N ARG A 471 -27.47 -14.20 -9.55
CA ARG A 471 -27.64 -13.16 -10.57
C ARG A 471 -26.34 -12.91 -11.33
N ALA A 472 -25.23 -12.70 -10.64
CA ALA A 472 -23.94 -12.48 -11.27
C ALA A 472 -23.44 -13.73 -12.05
N ALA A 473 -23.75 -14.94 -11.59
CA ALA A 473 -23.47 -16.17 -12.33
C ALA A 473 -24.07 -16.13 -13.75
N GLU A 474 -25.33 -15.70 -13.87
CA GLU A 474 -26.03 -15.60 -15.16
C GLU A 474 -25.63 -14.34 -15.96
N GLU A 475 -25.50 -13.19 -15.31
CA GLU A 475 -25.23 -11.90 -15.97
C GLU A 475 -23.77 -11.76 -16.43
N ASP A 476 -22.82 -12.25 -15.64
CA ASP A 476 -21.40 -12.08 -15.92
C ASP A 476 -20.77 -13.29 -16.60
N TYR A 477 -21.13 -14.52 -16.20
CA TYR A 477 -20.50 -15.75 -16.71
C TYR A 477 -21.40 -16.54 -17.66
N GLY A 478 -22.67 -16.14 -17.79
CA GLY A 478 -23.67 -16.82 -18.60
C GLY A 478 -24.06 -18.19 -18.05
N VAL A 479 -23.79 -18.48 -16.77
CA VAL A 479 -24.07 -19.76 -16.13
C VAL A 479 -25.39 -19.68 -15.37
N VAL A 480 -26.33 -20.54 -15.73
CA VAL A 480 -27.66 -20.61 -15.11
C VAL A 480 -27.62 -21.71 -14.05
N ILE A 481 -27.95 -21.36 -12.81
CA ILE A 481 -27.94 -22.29 -11.68
C ILE A 481 -29.37 -22.46 -11.16
N ASP A 482 -29.79 -23.72 -11.02
CA ASP A 482 -31.04 -24.04 -10.33
C ASP A 482 -30.88 -23.74 -8.84
N SER A 483 -31.53 -22.69 -8.36
CA SER A 483 -31.45 -22.24 -6.97
C SER A 483 -32.10 -23.20 -5.97
N LYS A 484 -32.88 -24.18 -6.42
CA LYS A 484 -33.48 -25.21 -5.54
C LYS A 484 -32.52 -26.35 -5.27
N ASN A 485 -31.82 -26.79 -6.31
CA ASN A 485 -30.95 -27.97 -6.26
C ASN A 485 -29.45 -27.62 -6.22
N PHE A 486 -29.10 -26.35 -6.41
CA PHE A 486 -27.73 -25.85 -6.52
C PHE A 486 -26.89 -26.67 -7.51
N CYS A 487 -27.43 -26.84 -8.72
CA CYS A 487 -26.74 -27.46 -9.83
C CYS A 487 -26.78 -26.56 -11.07
N VAL A 488 -25.82 -26.73 -11.97
CA VAL A 488 -25.78 -26.01 -13.24
C VAL A 488 -26.84 -26.57 -14.18
N ASP A 489 -27.69 -25.69 -14.71
CA ASP A 489 -28.55 -26.00 -15.85
C ASP A 489 -27.71 -25.86 -17.13
N LYS A 490 -27.25 -26.99 -17.67
CA LYS A 490 -26.34 -27.03 -18.83
C LYS A 490 -27.00 -26.47 -20.09
N GLU A 491 -28.25 -26.83 -20.36
CA GLU A 491 -28.95 -26.39 -21.57
C GLU A 491 -29.21 -24.88 -21.53
N ALA A 492 -29.67 -24.37 -20.38
CA ALA A 492 -29.88 -22.93 -20.20
C ALA A 492 -28.56 -22.15 -20.23
N THR A 493 -27.48 -22.69 -19.66
CA THR A 493 -26.13 -22.10 -19.69
C THR A 493 -25.58 -22.01 -21.11
N GLU A 494 -25.68 -23.07 -21.90
CA GLU A 494 -25.26 -23.05 -23.32
C GLU A 494 -26.04 -22.01 -24.12
N ALA A 495 -27.37 -21.97 -23.95
CA ALA A 495 -28.22 -20.99 -24.61
C ALA A 495 -27.87 -19.56 -24.19
N ARG A 496 -27.64 -19.32 -22.90
CA ARG A 496 -27.27 -18.01 -22.35
C ARG A 496 -25.93 -17.53 -22.88
N ARG A 497 -24.89 -18.37 -22.83
CA ARG A 497 -23.56 -18.05 -23.38
C ARG A 497 -23.60 -17.79 -24.88
N LYS A 498 -24.41 -18.55 -25.63
CA LYS A 498 -24.61 -18.31 -27.07
C LYS A 498 -25.27 -16.95 -27.34
N ALA A 499 -26.29 -16.58 -26.56
CA ALA A 499 -26.94 -15.28 -26.66
C ALA A 499 -25.97 -14.13 -26.35
N MET A 500 -25.20 -14.23 -25.27
CA MET A 500 -24.21 -13.21 -24.88
C MET A 500 -23.12 -13.00 -25.93
N ARG A 501 -22.61 -14.09 -26.55
CA ARG A 501 -21.65 -14.00 -27.66
C ARG A 501 -22.23 -13.40 -28.93
N GLY A 502 -23.53 -13.60 -29.19
CA GLY A 502 -24.24 -13.01 -30.32
C GLY A 502 -24.38 -11.50 -30.19
N VAL A 503 -24.64 -11.01 -28.97
CA VAL A 503 -24.71 -9.57 -28.67
C VAL A 503 -23.34 -8.88 -28.76
N ALA A 504 -22.25 -9.56 -28.42
CA ALA A 504 -20.90 -9.00 -28.51
C ALA A 504 -20.35 -8.85 -29.95
N ARG A 505 -21.02 -9.44 -30.96
CA ARG A 505 -20.60 -9.39 -32.38
C ARG A 505 -21.40 -8.40 -33.24
N ALA A 506 -22.48 -7.84 -32.70
CA ALA A 506 -23.30 -6.80 -33.33
C ALA A 506 -22.94 -5.43 -32.75
#